data_AF-A0A941YCK5-F1
#
_entry.id   AF-A0A941YCK5-F1
#
_cell.length_a   1.000
_cell.length_b   1.000
_cell.length_c   1.000
_cell.angle_alpha   90.00
_cell.angle_beta   90.00
_cell.angle_gamma   90.00
#
_symmetry.space_group_name_H-M   'P 1'
#
loop_
_entity.id
_entity.type
_entity.pdbx_description
1 polymer ?
#
loop_
_entity_poly.entity_id
_entity_poly.type
_entity_poly.pdbx_seq_one_letter_code
_entity_poly.pdbx_strand_id
1 'polypeptide(L)'
;MRVSRTAKVVAPLVVTALLAPFAVAQIGQLVKLVGIWEVTKRYGNDINKAFNKLVKRDEASAKLTKVVPIISGGVGSRKAVGMVQVSGPKRYLDTVKSVAQLDQDLFGKEVKIRAMVPIDQDTIGKTITPVPEVGITGIVDFKL
;
A
#
# COMPACT_ATOMS: atom_id res chain seq x y z
N MET A 1 3.35 -64.37 -4.83
CA MET A 1 1.93 -63.98 -4.97
C MET A 1 1.31 -63.74 -3.59
N ARG A 2 1.26 -62.48 -3.14
CA ARG A 2 0.18 -61.83 -2.35
C ARG A 2 0.75 -60.55 -1.73
N VAL A 3 0.27 -59.43 -2.25
CA VAL A 3 0.50 -58.07 -1.77
C VAL A 3 -0.46 -57.85 -0.60
N SER A 4 0.04 -57.47 0.58
CA SER A 4 -0.80 -56.92 1.65
C SER A 4 -0.50 -55.44 1.82
N ARG A 5 -1.39 -54.63 1.26
CA ARG A 5 -1.47 -53.18 1.39
C ARG A 5 -1.90 -52.82 2.82
N THR A 6 -1.10 -52.05 3.53
CA THR A 6 -1.57 -51.20 4.62
C THR A 6 -1.00 -49.80 4.40
N ALA A 7 -1.77 -49.00 3.66
CA ALA A 7 -1.49 -47.61 3.41
C ALA A 7 -1.59 -46.83 4.73
N LYS A 8 -0.45 -46.31 5.22
CA LYS A 8 -0.47 -45.25 6.21
C LYS A 8 -1.04 -44.02 5.51
N VAL A 9 -2.29 -43.69 5.79
CA VAL A 9 -2.92 -42.44 5.38
C VAL A 9 -2.21 -41.31 6.12
N VAL A 10 -1.17 -40.75 5.49
CA VAL A 10 -0.63 -39.44 5.87
C VAL A 10 -1.61 -38.45 5.28
N ALA A 11 -2.58 -38.02 6.09
CA ALA A 11 -3.39 -36.86 5.78
C ALA A 11 -2.43 -35.67 5.61
N PRO A 12 -2.41 -34.96 4.46
CA PRO A 12 -1.74 -33.68 4.43
C PRO A 12 -2.56 -32.78 5.35
N LEU A 13 -1.96 -32.42 6.49
CA LEU A 13 -2.39 -31.28 7.28
C LEU A 13 -2.32 -30.08 6.34
N VAL A 14 -3.42 -29.79 5.66
CA VAL A 14 -3.61 -28.54 4.95
C VAL A 14 -3.62 -27.50 6.06
N VAL A 15 -2.44 -26.92 6.30
CA VAL A 15 -2.30 -25.67 7.03
C VAL A 15 -2.90 -24.63 6.10
N THR A 16 -4.22 -24.54 6.08
CA THR A 16 -4.91 -23.30 5.78
C THR A 16 -4.50 -22.35 6.89
N ALA A 17 -3.39 -21.65 6.67
CA ALA A 17 -3.09 -20.41 7.34
C ALA A 17 -4.20 -19.43 6.94
N LEU A 18 -5.37 -19.60 7.55
CA LEU A 18 -6.39 -18.57 7.63
C LEU A 18 -5.71 -17.39 8.29
N LEU A 19 -5.38 -16.41 7.44
CA LEU A 19 -5.10 -15.01 7.73
C LEU A 19 -5.35 -14.72 9.21
N ALA A 20 -4.25 -14.62 9.99
CA ALA A 20 -4.35 -14.07 11.32
C ALA A 20 -5.17 -12.76 11.18
N PRO A 21 -6.22 -12.55 12.00
CA PRO A 21 -6.88 -11.26 12.02
C PRO A 21 -5.78 -10.27 12.35
N PHE A 22 -5.37 -9.47 11.36
CA PHE A 22 -4.45 -8.36 11.56
C PHE A 22 -5.08 -7.52 12.67
N ALA A 23 -4.58 -7.66 13.89
CA ALA A 23 -5.11 -6.89 14.99
C ALA A 23 -4.80 -5.44 14.65
N VAL A 24 -5.82 -4.68 14.26
CA VAL A 24 -5.70 -3.27 13.86
C VAL A 24 -4.92 -2.48 14.92
N ALA A 25 -5.06 -2.90 16.19
CA ALA A 25 -4.28 -2.42 17.33
C ALA A 25 -2.75 -2.54 17.14
N GLN A 26 -2.26 -3.65 16.59
CA GLN A 26 -0.83 -3.87 16.35
C GLN A 26 -0.29 -2.96 15.26
N ILE A 27 -1.04 -2.74 14.17
CA ILE A 27 -0.61 -1.85 13.09
C ILE A 27 -0.54 -0.40 13.59
N GLY A 28 -1.54 0.03 14.36
CA GLY A 28 -1.55 1.39 14.93
C GLY A 28 -0.39 1.64 15.91
N GLN A 29 -0.08 0.67 16.77
CA GLN A 29 1.08 0.73 17.66
C GLN A 29 2.40 0.70 16.88
N LEU A 30 2.48 -0.11 15.82
CA LEU A 30 3.67 -0.22 15.00
C LEU A 30 3.93 1.08 14.21
N VAL A 31 2.89 1.74 13.69
CA VAL A 31 3.01 3.07 13.07
C VAL A 31 3.60 4.07 14.08
N LYS A 32 3.14 4.05 15.34
CA LYS A 32 3.67 4.92 16.40
C LYS A 32 5.13 4.59 16.77
N LEU A 33 5.53 3.32 16.68
CA LEU A 33 6.86 2.85 17.09
C LEU A 33 7.95 2.98 16.01
N VAL A 34 7.67 2.50 14.79
CA VAL A 34 8.68 2.41 13.71
C VAL A 34 8.39 3.35 12.54
N GLY A 35 7.27 4.07 12.59
CA GLY A 35 6.86 5.00 11.55
C GLY A 35 6.21 4.34 10.34
N ILE A 36 5.53 5.15 9.53
CA ILE A 36 4.72 4.67 8.39
C ILE A 36 5.58 4.03 7.31
N TRP A 37 6.79 4.53 7.05
CA TRP A 37 7.70 3.96 6.04
C TRP A 37 7.97 2.48 6.24
N GLU A 38 8.25 2.08 7.49
CA GLU A 38 8.56 0.69 7.81
C GLU A 38 7.30 -0.18 7.79
N VAL A 39 6.17 0.37 8.24
CA VAL A 39 4.86 -0.29 8.14
C VAL A 39 4.49 -0.54 6.68
N THR A 40 4.72 0.42 5.78
CA THR A 40 4.46 0.23 4.34
C THR A 40 5.31 -0.89 3.76
N LYS A 41 6.60 -0.98 4.12
CA LYS A 41 7.46 -2.07 3.65
C LYS A 41 6.97 -3.45 4.12
N ARG A 42 6.53 -3.55 5.38
CA ARG A 42 6.11 -4.82 5.98
C ARG A 42 4.72 -5.26 5.53
N TYR A 43 3.76 -4.33 5.46
CA TYR A 43 2.34 -4.63 5.28
C TYR A 43 1.76 -4.15 3.95
N GLY A 44 2.51 -3.38 3.15
CA GLY A 44 2.01 -2.83 1.89
C GLY A 44 1.44 -3.89 0.95
N ASN A 45 2.05 -5.08 0.90
CA ASN A 45 1.56 -6.19 0.08
C ASN A 45 0.22 -6.76 0.57
N ASP A 46 0.05 -6.94 1.88
CA ASP A 46 -1.19 -7.49 2.43
C ASP A 46 -2.34 -6.49 2.32
N ILE A 47 -2.05 -5.20 2.54
CA ILE A 47 -3.00 -4.11 2.34
C ILE A 47 -3.37 -3.99 0.86
N ASN A 48 -2.41 -4.13 -0.06
CA ASN A 48 -2.69 -4.14 -1.50
C ASN A 48 -3.62 -5.30 -1.90
N LYS A 49 -3.37 -6.50 -1.36
CA LYS A 49 -4.26 -7.66 -1.56
C LYS A 49 -5.66 -7.40 -1.01
N ALA A 50 -5.77 -6.77 0.16
CA ALA A 50 -7.06 -6.41 0.74
C ALA A 50 -7.84 -5.42 -0.15
N PHE A 51 -7.19 -4.38 -0.68
CA PHE A 51 -7.81 -3.48 -1.67
C PHE A 51 -8.26 -4.22 -2.92
N ASN A 52 -7.39 -5.04 -3.51
CA ASN A 52 -7.72 -5.79 -4.73
C ASN A 52 -8.91 -6.72 -4.50
N LYS A 53 -9.00 -7.36 -3.33
CA LYS A 53 -10.18 -8.17 -2.95
C LYS A 53 -11.43 -7.31 -2.76
N LEU A 54 -11.31 -6.16 -2.09
CA LEU A 54 -12.43 -5.26 -1.81
C LEU A 54 -13.13 -4.78 -3.10
N VAL A 55 -12.35 -4.40 -4.11
CA VAL A 55 -12.87 -3.93 -5.40
C VAL A 55 -13.06 -5.06 -6.42
N LYS A 56 -12.87 -6.32 -6.01
CA LYS A 56 -12.93 -7.51 -6.87
C LYS A 56 -12.10 -7.35 -8.15
N ARG A 57 -10.87 -6.88 -7.99
CA ARG A 57 -9.99 -6.56 -9.12
C ARG A 57 -9.67 -7.82 -9.92
N ASP A 58 -9.77 -7.70 -11.23
CA ASP A 58 -9.39 -8.74 -12.17
C ASP A 58 -7.88 -8.98 -12.14
N GLU A 59 -7.48 -10.25 -11.97
CA GLU A 59 -6.09 -10.69 -11.98
C GLU A 59 -5.45 -10.57 -13.37
N ALA A 60 -6.26 -10.56 -14.45
CA ALA A 60 -5.80 -10.39 -15.83
C ALA A 60 -5.56 -8.91 -16.21
N SER A 61 -5.75 -7.96 -15.28
CA SER A 61 -5.56 -6.54 -15.57
C SER A 61 -4.12 -6.21 -15.95
N ALA A 62 -3.93 -5.58 -17.11
CA ALA A 62 -2.63 -5.09 -17.56
C ALA A 62 -2.03 -4.00 -16.65
N LYS A 63 -2.86 -3.37 -15.81
CA LYS A 63 -2.41 -2.39 -14.80
C LYS A 63 -2.22 -3.11 -13.47
N LEU A 64 -1.05 -2.95 -12.88
CA LEU A 64 -0.73 -3.50 -11.56
C LEU A 64 -1.09 -2.50 -10.45
N THR A 65 -1.07 -2.95 -9.20
CA THR A 65 -1.28 -2.10 -8.02
C THR A 65 -0.21 -2.36 -6.96
N LYS A 66 0.14 -1.32 -6.20
CA LYS A 66 0.95 -1.45 -4.98
C LYS A 66 0.58 -0.35 -3.98
N VAL A 67 0.93 -0.56 -2.71
CA VAL A 67 0.74 0.43 -1.65
C VAL A 67 2.07 1.12 -1.35
N VAL A 68 2.03 2.46 -1.29
CA VAL A 68 3.18 3.33 -1.01
C VAL A 68 2.83 4.34 0.09
N PRO A 69 3.81 4.93 0.80
CA PRO A 69 3.52 5.96 1.78
C PRO A 69 3.10 7.27 1.11
N ILE A 70 2.24 8.01 1.81
CA ILE A 70 1.92 9.40 1.51
C ILE A 70 2.91 10.25 2.30
N ILE A 71 3.69 11.09 1.62
CA ILE A 71 4.55 12.09 2.27
C ILE A 71 3.90 13.47 2.17
N SER A 72 3.98 14.25 3.23
CA SER A 72 3.40 15.60 3.27
C SER A 72 4.33 16.57 4.00
N GLY A 73 4.17 17.86 3.73
CA GLY A 73 4.98 18.95 4.27
C GLY A 73 5.61 19.79 3.17
N GLY A 74 6.66 20.53 3.54
CA GLY A 74 7.42 21.36 2.60
C GLY A 74 8.51 20.58 1.83
N VAL A 75 9.26 21.32 1.01
CA VAL A 75 10.45 20.81 0.30
C VAL A 75 11.42 20.15 1.30
N GLY A 76 11.91 18.97 0.94
CA GLY A 76 12.78 18.14 1.78
C GLY A 76 12.04 17.26 2.79
N SER A 77 10.71 17.39 2.92
CA SER A 77 9.95 16.55 3.85
C SER A 77 10.01 15.08 3.44
N ARG A 78 10.34 14.23 4.42
CA ARG A 78 10.20 12.77 4.38
C ARG A 78 9.07 12.28 5.30
N LYS A 79 8.29 13.19 5.86
CA LYS A 79 7.26 12.87 6.84
C LYS A 79 6.13 12.11 6.15
N ALA A 80 6.12 10.80 6.37
CA ALA A 80 5.00 9.97 5.94
C ALA A 80 3.82 10.20 6.89
N VAL A 81 2.64 10.46 6.32
CA VAL A 81 1.39 10.80 7.04
C VAL A 81 0.28 9.79 6.81
N GLY A 82 0.45 8.87 5.86
CA GLY A 82 -0.52 7.82 5.55
C GLY A 82 0.02 6.85 4.51
N MET A 83 -0.84 5.98 3.98
CA MET A 83 -0.50 5.11 2.85
C MET A 83 -1.59 5.17 1.79
N VAL A 84 -1.23 4.81 0.57
CA VAL A 84 -2.12 4.92 -0.60
C VAL A 84 -1.81 3.79 -1.58
N GLN A 85 -2.86 3.23 -2.17
CA GLN A 85 -2.73 2.32 -3.29
C GLN A 85 -2.62 3.12 -4.58
N VAL A 86 -1.60 2.80 -5.38
CA VAL A 86 -1.41 3.34 -6.72
C VAL A 86 -1.55 2.24 -7.75
N SER A 87 -1.96 2.60 -8.97
CA SER A 87 -2.08 1.68 -10.10
C SER A 87 -1.52 2.27 -11.39
N GLY A 88 -0.86 1.43 -12.18
CA GLY A 88 -0.34 1.79 -13.49
C GLY A 88 0.34 0.61 -14.19
N PRO A 89 0.90 0.81 -15.40
CA PRO A 89 1.74 -0.18 -16.06
C PRO A 89 2.97 -0.49 -15.22
N LYS A 90 3.41 -1.76 -15.21
CA LYS A 90 4.52 -2.23 -14.37
C LYS A 90 5.78 -1.35 -14.45
N ARG A 91 6.17 -0.95 -15.67
CA ARG A 91 7.38 -0.12 -15.94
C ARG A 91 7.41 1.21 -15.16
N TYR A 92 6.25 1.83 -14.96
CA TYR A 92 6.13 3.08 -14.21
C TYR A 92 5.75 2.82 -12.76
N LEU A 93 4.89 1.83 -12.52
CA LEU A 93 4.48 1.49 -11.16
C LEU A 93 5.69 1.11 -10.29
N ASP A 94 6.67 0.39 -10.84
CA ASP A 94 7.86 -0.04 -10.11
C ASP A 94 8.73 1.15 -9.66
N THR A 95 8.72 2.28 -10.38
CA THR A 95 9.52 3.46 -10.03
C THR A 95 8.90 4.30 -8.90
N VAL A 96 7.59 4.18 -8.66
CA VAL A 96 6.90 4.95 -7.61
C VAL A 96 7.45 4.58 -6.23
N LYS A 97 7.93 5.57 -5.48
CA LYS A 97 8.41 5.34 -4.11
C LYS A 97 7.47 5.90 -3.06
N SER A 98 6.79 6.99 -3.37
CA SER A 98 5.83 7.62 -2.47
C SER A 98 4.79 8.43 -3.26
N VAL A 99 3.81 8.95 -2.56
CA VAL A 99 2.87 9.95 -3.08
C VAL A 99 3.07 11.24 -2.31
N ALA A 100 3.40 12.32 -3.01
CA ALA A 100 3.45 13.65 -2.43
C ALA A 100 2.04 14.19 -2.25
N GLN A 101 1.72 14.59 -1.02
CA GLN A 101 0.49 15.30 -0.68
C GLN A 101 0.79 16.78 -0.48
N LEU A 102 0.26 17.59 -1.38
CA LEU A 102 0.30 19.05 -1.33
C LEU A 102 -1.08 19.56 -0.93
N ASP A 103 -1.13 20.30 0.18
CA ASP A 103 -2.35 20.93 0.67
C ASP A 103 -2.24 22.46 0.42
N GLN A 104 -3.31 23.07 -0.08
CA GLN A 104 -3.41 24.52 -0.24
C GLN A 104 -4.81 25.02 0.14
N ASP A 105 -4.85 26.10 0.91
CA ASP A 105 -6.07 26.81 1.23
C ASP A 105 -6.38 27.84 0.15
N LEU A 106 -7.62 27.86 -0.30
CA LEU A 106 -8.19 28.82 -1.25
C LEU A 106 -9.25 29.68 -0.55
N PHE A 107 -9.56 30.83 -1.14
CA PHE A 107 -10.61 31.75 -0.67
C PHE A 107 -10.52 32.02 0.84
N GLY A 108 -9.37 32.52 1.32
CA GLY A 108 -9.25 32.87 2.75
C GLY A 108 -9.40 31.71 3.74
N LYS A 109 -9.21 30.44 3.31
CA LYS A 109 -9.31 29.17 4.07
C LYS A 109 -10.68 28.49 4.07
N GLU A 110 -11.60 28.94 3.22
CA GLU A 110 -12.92 28.31 3.09
C GLU A 110 -12.86 26.98 2.32
N VAL A 111 -11.89 26.85 1.41
CA VAL A 111 -11.73 25.66 0.58
C VAL A 111 -10.31 25.13 0.69
N LYS A 112 -10.15 23.90 1.16
CA LYS A 112 -8.86 23.21 1.18
C LYS A 112 -8.76 22.25 0.01
N ILE A 113 -7.80 22.48 -0.88
CA ILE A 113 -7.46 21.54 -1.94
C ILE A 113 -6.29 20.65 -1.53
N ARG A 114 -6.33 19.40 -1.99
CA ARG A 114 -5.29 18.40 -1.75
C ARG A 114 -4.92 17.73 -3.05
N ALA A 115 -3.71 17.99 -3.53
CA ALA A 115 -3.13 17.27 -4.66
C ALA A 115 -2.33 16.08 -4.13
N MET A 116 -2.53 14.90 -4.72
CA MET A 116 -1.80 13.69 -4.40
C MET A 116 -1.12 13.17 -5.66
N VAL A 117 0.21 13.21 -5.68
CA VAL A 117 1.02 12.98 -6.87
C VAL A 117 1.97 11.80 -6.65
N PRO A 118 1.85 10.69 -7.40
CA PRO A 118 2.84 9.62 -7.39
C PRO A 118 4.20 10.13 -7.87
N ILE A 119 5.26 9.88 -7.08
CA ILE A 119 6.63 10.32 -7.39
C ILE A 119 7.62 9.16 -7.23
N ASP A 120 8.77 9.27 -7.87
CA ASP A 120 9.88 8.32 -7.82
C ASP A 120 10.92 8.64 -6.72
N GLN A 121 10.57 9.58 -5.84
CA GLN A 121 11.40 10.07 -4.74
C GLN A 121 10.79 9.68 -3.40
N ASP A 122 11.65 9.60 -2.39
CA ASP A 122 11.21 9.37 -1.01
C ASP A 122 10.92 10.67 -0.24
N THR A 123 11.26 11.81 -0.83
CA THR A 123 11.15 13.14 -0.23
C THR A 123 10.48 14.09 -1.20
N ILE A 124 9.84 15.14 -0.69
CA ILE A 124 9.28 16.19 -1.55
C ILE A 124 10.42 17.03 -2.13
N GLY A 125 10.68 16.91 -3.43
CA GLY A 125 11.66 17.72 -4.14
C GLY A 125 11.25 19.20 -4.27
N LYS A 126 12.18 20.03 -4.73
CA LYS A 126 11.88 21.43 -5.13
C LYS A 126 10.88 21.49 -6.29
N THR A 127 10.93 20.48 -7.15
CA THR A 127 10.01 20.27 -8.27
C THR A 127 9.38 18.90 -8.09
N ILE A 128 8.06 18.82 -8.27
CA ILE A 128 7.33 17.55 -8.23
C ILE A 128 7.11 17.09 -9.66
N THR A 129 7.74 15.97 -10.01
CA THR A 129 7.57 15.31 -11.30
C THR A 129 6.69 14.07 -11.09
N PRO A 130 5.44 14.07 -11.60
CA PRO A 130 4.58 12.90 -11.51
C PRO A 130 5.18 11.72 -12.26
N VAL A 131 5.05 10.52 -11.70
CA VAL A 131 5.32 9.29 -12.44
C VAL A 131 4.25 9.12 -13.54
N PRO A 132 4.62 8.97 -14.82
CA PRO A 132 3.66 8.85 -15.90
C PRO A 132 2.75 7.63 -15.77
N GLU A 133 1.50 7.76 -16.23
CA GLU A 133 0.51 6.67 -16.31
C GLU A 133 0.21 5.95 -14.98
N VAL A 134 0.59 6.53 -13.84
CA VAL A 134 0.26 6.02 -12.51
C VAL A 134 -0.76 6.94 -11.85
N GLY A 135 -1.84 6.35 -11.37
CA GLY A 135 -2.88 7.03 -10.59
C GLY A 135 -3.07 6.42 -9.21
N ILE A 136 -3.79 7.14 -8.36
CA ILE A 136 -4.21 6.66 -7.03
C ILE A 136 -5.53 5.92 -7.15
N THR A 137 -5.66 4.77 -6.49
CA THR A 137 -6.87 3.94 -6.51
C THR A 137 -7.49 3.72 -5.15
N GLY A 138 -6.79 4.00 -4.05
CA GLY A 138 -7.33 3.85 -2.70
C GLY A 138 -6.45 4.49 -1.64
N ILE A 139 -7.03 4.92 -0.53
CA ILE A 139 -6.33 5.56 0.59
C ILE A 139 -6.46 4.67 1.82
N VAL A 140 -5.38 4.55 2.59
CA VAL A 140 -5.36 3.85 3.87
C VAL A 140 -5.42 4.86 5.00
N ASP A 141 -6.54 4.86 5.70
CA ASP A 141 -6.71 5.62 6.93
C ASP A 141 -6.46 4.72 8.15
N PHE A 142 -5.56 5.17 9.02
CA PHE A 142 -5.33 4.52 10.30
C PHE A 142 -6.27 5.13 11.35
N LYS A 143 -7.07 4.29 12.01
CA LYS A 143 -7.79 4.68 13.24
C LYS A 143 -6.80 4.56 14.40
N LEU A 144 -6.17 5.68 14.80
CA LEU A 144 -5.09 5.75 15.80
C LEU A 144 -5.51 6.40 17.12
#